data_AF-A0A6J6Y768-F1
#
_entry.id   AF-A0A6J6Y768-F1
#
_cell.length_a   1.000
_cell.length_b   1.000
_cell.length_c   1.000
_cell.angle_alpha   90.00
_cell.angle_beta   90.00
_cell.angle_gamma   90.00
#
_symmetry.space_group_name_H-M   'P 1'
#
loop_
_entity.id
_entity.type
_entity.pdbx_description
1 polymer ?
#
loop_
_entity_poly.entity_id
_entity_poly.type
_entity_poly.pdbx_seq_one_letter_code
_entity_poly.pdbx_strand_id
1 'polypeptide(L)' 'MATLSRLAASGVIRPDERVVIYITGHGLKTLEAVSPVVGPTATIRPNIEAFHDAFPALEESSK' A
#
# COMPACT_ATOMS: atom_id res chain seq x y z
N MET A 1 -8.81 6.72 -1.14
CA MET A 1 -9.68 7.43 -2.12
C MET A 1 -9.72 8.91 -1.78
N ALA A 2 -9.40 9.79 -2.74
CA ALA A 2 -9.09 11.20 -2.48
C ALA A 2 -10.26 12.03 -1.93
N THR A 3 -11.44 11.99 -2.59
CA THR A 3 -12.60 12.79 -2.17
C THR A 3 -13.15 12.34 -0.81
N LEU A 4 -13.23 11.04 -0.56
CA LEU A 4 -13.65 10.53 0.74
C LEU A 4 -12.74 11.01 1.86
N SER A 5 -11.41 10.92 1.67
CA SER A 5 -10.44 11.41 2.65
C SER A 5 -10.64 12.89 2.94
N ARG A 6 -10.84 13.71 1.90
CA ARG A 6 -11.13 15.14 2.05
C ARG A 6 -12.41 15.41 2.85
N LEU A 7 -13.50 14.71 2.54
CA LEU A 7 -14.80 14.90 3.21
C LEU A 7 -14.78 14.42 4.67
N ALA A 8 -14.05 13.34 4.96
CA ALA A 8 -13.83 12.88 6.32
C ALA A 8 -12.98 13.87 7.12
N ALA A 9 -11.87 14.37 6.53
CA ALA A 9 -11.01 15.36 7.18
C ALA A 9 -11.73 16.69 7.44
N SER A 10 -12.67 17.09 6.58
CA SER A 10 -13.50 18.28 6.78
C SER A 10 -14.72 18.06 7.68
N GLY A 11 -14.90 16.85 8.24
CA GLY A 11 -16.01 16.53 9.13
C GLY A 11 -17.39 16.44 8.47
N VAL A 12 -17.45 16.41 7.13
CA VAL A 12 -18.72 16.27 6.39
C VAL A 12 -19.27 14.85 6.54
N ILE A 13 -18.37 13.86 6.59
CA ILE A 13 -18.70 12.46 6.91
C ILE A 13 -18.23 12.21 8.33
N ARG A 14 -19.14 11.76 9.20
CA ARG A 14 -18.79 11.47 10.59
C ARG A 14 -18.10 10.11 10.74
N PRO A 15 -17.30 9.91 11.82
CA PRO A 15 -16.60 8.66 12.07
C PRO A 15 -17.52 7.44 12.25
N ASP A 16 -18.77 7.66 12.66
CA ASP A 16 -19.77 6.61 12.91
C ASP A 16 -20.65 6.28 11.70
N GLU A 17 -20.49 7.00 10.59
CA GLU A 17 -21.26 6.74 9.36
C GLU A 17 -20.76 5.51 8.60
N ARG A 18 -21.69 4.78 7.99
CA ARG A 18 -21.36 3.68 7.07
C ARG A 18 -21.26 4.21 5.64
N VAL A 19 -20.06 4.10 5.08
CA VAL A 19 -19.75 4.56 3.70
C VAL A 19 -19.47 3.37 2.79
N VAL A 20 -20.01 3.41 1.57
CA VAL A 20 -19.71 2.44 0.50
C VAL A 20 -18.97 3.14 -0.62
N ILE A 21 -17.86 2.55 -1.06
CA ILE A 21 -17.07 3.04 -2.19
C ILE A 21 -17.25 2.08 -3.36
N TYR A 22 -17.61 2.63 -4.53
CA TYR A 22 -17.73 1.87 -5.76
C TYR A 22 -16.38 1.88 -6.49
N ILE A 23 -15.64 0.78 -6.39
CA ILE A 23 -14.40 0.58 -7.14
C ILE A 23 -14.75 -0.09 -8.46
N THR A 24 -15.05 0.72 -9.48
CA THR A 24 -15.53 0.24 -10.79
C THR A 24 -14.42 -0.13 -11.77
N GLY A 25 -13.19 0.34 -11.50
CA GLY A 25 -11.99 0.02 -12.29
C GLY A 25 -11.23 -1.18 -11.73
N HIS A 26 -10.62 -1.98 -12.60
CA HIS A 26 -9.70 -3.03 -12.21
C HIS A 26 -8.27 -2.47 -12.15
N GLY A 27 -7.59 -2.62 -11.01
CA GLY A 27 -6.31 -1.96 -10.74
C GLY A 27 -5.17 -2.31 -11.72
N LEU A 28 -5.20 -3.49 -12.34
CA LEU A 28 -4.18 -3.89 -13.31
C LEU A 28 -4.38 -3.28 -14.71
N LYS A 29 -5.48 -2.55 -14.95
CA LYS A 29 -5.71 -1.87 -16.24
C LYS A 29 -4.87 -0.61 -16.43
N THR A 30 -4.25 -0.10 -15.38
CA THR A 30 -3.56 1.20 -15.38
C THR A 30 -2.24 1.11 -14.62
N LEU A 31 -1.43 0.08 -14.92
CA LEU A 31 -0.12 -0.11 -14.30
C LEU A 31 0.81 1.09 -14.56
N GLU A 32 0.72 1.69 -15.74
CA GLU A 32 1.47 2.87 -16.14
C GLU A 32 1.28 4.08 -15.21
N ALA A 33 0.15 4.18 -14.49
CA ALA A 33 -0.07 5.25 -13.52
C ALA A 33 0.77 5.09 -12.24
N VAL A 34 1.24 3.89 -11.94
CA VAL A 34 2.04 3.60 -10.73
C VAL A 34 3.49 3.23 -11.06
N SER A 35 3.77 2.71 -12.26
CA SER A 35 5.12 2.33 -12.70
C SER A 35 6.21 3.38 -12.42
N PRO A 36 5.99 4.71 -12.58
CA PRO A 36 7.03 5.71 -12.32
C PRO A 36 7.37 5.90 -10.83
N VAL A 37 6.50 5.47 -9.92
CA VAL A 37 6.62 5.71 -8.47
C VAL A 37 6.80 4.43 -7.65
N VAL A 38 6.75 3.26 -8.30
CA VAL A 38 6.98 1.95 -7.66
C VAL A 38 8.31 1.35 -8.11
N GLY A 39 8.84 0.43 -7.30
CA GLY A 39 10.09 -0.28 -7.58
C GLY A 39 10.37 -1.38 -6.56
N PRO A 40 11.49 -2.11 -6.70
CA PRO A 40 11.89 -3.11 -5.72
C PRO A 40 12.05 -2.49 -4.33
N THR A 41 11.49 -3.14 -3.30
CA THR A 41 11.73 -2.73 -1.90
C THR A 41 13.21 -2.84 -1.52
N ALA A 42 13.88 -3.89 -2.01
CA ALA A 42 15.33 -4.09 -1.87
C ALA A 42 15.86 -4.86 -3.08
N THR A 43 17.10 -4.57 -3.49
CA THR A 43 17.86 -5.38 -4.45
C THR A 43 19.01 -6.05 -3.71
N ILE A 44 18.95 -7.38 -3.56
CA ILE A 44 19.88 -8.14 -2.72
C ILE A 44 20.71 -9.13 -3.53
N ARG A 45 21.81 -9.61 -2.94
CA ARG A 45 22.55 -10.76 -3.46
C ARG A 45 21.71 -12.04 -3.33
N PRO A 46 21.92 -13.06 -4.18
CA PRO A 46 21.16 -14.31 -4.13
C PRO A 46 21.67 -15.23 -3.01
N ASN A 47 21.69 -14.74 -1.77
CA ASN A 47 22.02 -15.52 -0.58
C ASN A 47 21.10 -15.13 0.58
N ILE A 48 20.99 -16.05 1.53
CA ILE A 48 20.01 -15.95 2.61
C ILE A 48 20.41 -14.85 3.60
N GLU A 49 21.71 -14.64 3.82
CA GLU A 49 22.24 -13.59 4.68
C GLU A 49 21.82 -12.20 4.19
N ALA A 50 21.91 -11.93 2.88
CA ALA A 50 21.51 -10.65 2.30
C ALA A 50 20.00 -10.41 2.39
N PHE A 51 19.18 -11.46 2.47
CA PHE A 51 17.74 -11.32 2.74
C PHE A 51 17.50 -10.89 4.19
N HIS A 52 18.13 -11.57 5.15
CA HIS A 52 18.02 -11.23 6.58
C HIS A 52 18.48 -9.80 6.87
N ASP A 53 19.60 -9.37 6.28
CA ASP A 53 20.10 -8.01 6.40
C ASP A 53 19.11 -6.96 5.86
N ALA A 54 18.41 -7.27 4.76
CA ALA A 54 17.46 -6.35 4.13
C ALA A 54 16.09 -6.30 4.81
N PHE A 55 15.70 -7.37 5.52
CA PHE A 55 14.36 -7.53 6.10
C PHE A 55 14.36 -8.02 7.57
N PRO A 56 15.01 -7.30 8.51
CA PRO A 56 15.16 -7.76 9.89
C PRO A 56 13.83 -7.93 10.66
N ALA A 57 12.85 -7.06 10.39
CA ALA A 57 11.55 -7.08 11.09
C ALA A 57 10.62 -8.24 10.65
N LEU A 58 10.87 -8.88 9.51
CA LEU A 58 10.07 -10.03 9.06
C LEU A 58 10.44 -11.33 9.78
N GLU A 59 11.64 -11.41 10.36
CA GLU A 59 12.07 -12.57 11.14
C GLU A 59 11.41 -12.64 12.52
N GLU A 60 11.21 -11.48 13.16
CA GLU A 60 10.61 -11.40 14.48
C GLU A 60 9.15 -11.87 14.50
N SER A 61 8.46 -11.82 13.35
CA SER A 61 7.07 -12.31 13.21
C SER A 61 6.95 -13.82 12.98
N SER A 62 8.06 -14.56 12.86
CA SER A 62 8.10 -16.03 12.70
C SER A 62 8.60 -16.78 13.94
N LYS A 63 8.79 -16.09 15.07
CA LYS A 63 8.93 -16.69 16.41
C LYS A 63 7.64 -16.54 17.20
#